data_AF-A0A3D1DK36-F1
#
_entry.id   AF-A0A3D1DK36-F1
#
_cell.length_a   1.000
_cell.length_b   1.000
_cell.length_c   1.000
_cell.angle_alpha   90.00
_cell.angle_beta   90.00
_cell.angle_gamma   90.00
#
_symmetry.space_group_name_H-M   'P 1'
#
loop_
_entity.id
_entity.type
_entity.pdbx_description
1 polymer ?
#
loop_
_entity_poly.entity_id
_entity_poly.type
_entity_poly.pdbx_seq_one_letter_code
_entity_poly.pdbx_strand_id
1 'polypeptide(L)'
;RVGVDGQPRQLDLQRGLEAVNHSTPPIVPSTPSDAQTPCDSQCLVDRSEFQVDLRRVQGRDEWTLDHRCRILTVVQGEGTLEVDGTDCELSIGRTVILPAAVEQVALTSQHGLAVLDSHLP
;
A
#
# COMPACT_ATOMS: atom_id res chain seq x y z
N ARG A 1 22.46 -13.80 -12.14
CA ARG A 1 21.49 -14.92 -12.12
C ARG A 1 20.86 -15.04 -13.51
N VAL A 2 20.54 -16.25 -13.95
CA VAL A 2 19.92 -16.49 -15.27
C VAL A 2 18.44 -16.13 -15.28
N GLY A 3 17.92 -15.69 -16.42
CA GLY A 3 16.52 -15.42 -16.68
C GLY A 3 15.73 -16.70 -16.94
N VAL A 4 14.43 -16.55 -17.18
CA VAL A 4 13.52 -17.65 -17.53
C VAL A 4 13.84 -18.26 -18.90
N ASP A 5 14.60 -17.53 -19.71
CA ASP A 5 15.17 -17.92 -21.00
C ASP A 5 16.54 -18.63 -20.87
N GLY A 6 17.03 -18.81 -19.64
CA GLY A 6 18.34 -19.38 -19.37
C GLY A 6 19.52 -18.44 -19.63
N GLN A 7 19.28 -17.20 -20.10
CA GLN A 7 20.34 -16.23 -20.40
C GLN A 7 20.62 -15.32 -19.21
N PRO A 8 21.83 -14.77 -19.06
CA PRO A 8 22.09 -13.72 -18.09
C PRO A 8 21.21 -12.49 -18.38
N ARG A 9 20.63 -11.88 -17.34
CA ARG A 9 19.90 -10.60 -17.50
C ARG A 9 20.87 -9.51 -17.92
N GLN A 10 20.48 -8.71 -18.92
CA GLN A 10 21.27 -7.56 -19.38
C GLN A 10 21.46 -6.55 -18.24
N LEU A 11 22.67 -6.00 -18.15
CA LEU A 11 23.00 -4.90 -17.25
C LEU A 11 23.33 -3.65 -18.07
N ASP A 12 22.61 -2.57 -17.83
CA ASP A 12 22.93 -1.26 -18.36
C ASP A 12 23.78 -0.50 -17.34
N LEU A 13 25.09 -0.77 -17.38
CA LEU A 13 26.04 -0.26 -16.39
C LEU A 13 26.12 1.27 -16.41
N GLN A 14 26.11 1.87 -17.60
CA GLN A 14 26.27 3.32 -17.73
C GLN A 14 25.08 4.05 -17.11
N ARG A 15 23.85 3.67 -17.48
CA ARG A 15 22.66 4.27 -16.88
C ARG A 15 22.57 4.00 -15.37
N GLY A 16 22.99 2.81 -14.94
CA GLY A 16 23.07 2.49 -13.52
C GLY A 16 23.97 3.45 -12.75
N LEU A 17 25.17 3.74 -13.26
CA LEU A 17 26.11 4.67 -12.62
C LEU A 17 25.62 6.12 -12.63
N GLU A 18 24.95 6.54 -13.71
CA GLU A 18 24.35 7.88 -13.85
C GLU A 18 23.17 8.11 -12.89
N ALA A 19 22.38 7.07 -12.59
CA ALA A 19 21.21 7.16 -11.72
C ALA A 19 21.54 7.14 -10.21
N VAL A 20 22.76 6.74 -9.83
CA VAL A 20 23.17 6.69 -8.42
C VAL A 20 23.46 8.10 -7.93
N ASN A 21 22.79 8.52 -6.85
CA ASN A 21 23.22 9.70 -6.11
C ASN A 21 24.39 9.35 -5.18
N HIS A 22 25.62 9.48 -5.71
CA HIS A 22 26.88 9.16 -5.02
C HIS A 22 27.18 10.03 -3.79
N SER A 23 26.44 11.12 -3.59
CA SER A 23 26.58 12.00 -2.42
C SER A 23 25.69 11.61 -1.24
N THR A 24 24.81 10.62 -1.42
CA THR A 24 23.86 10.21 -0.37
C THR A 24 24.61 9.49 0.75
N PRO A 25 24.40 9.87 2.03
CA PRO A 25 24.93 9.11 3.15
C PRO A 25 24.32 7.70 3.19
N PRO A 26 24.89 6.77 3.99
CA PRO A 26 24.30 5.45 4.20
C PRO A 26 22.81 5.55 4.53
N ILE A 27 22.00 4.72 3.86
CA ILE A 27 20.56 4.64 4.11
C ILE A 27 20.36 4.14 5.54
N VAL A 28 19.81 4.99 6.39
CA VAL A 28 19.38 4.61 7.75
C VAL A 28 17.91 4.21 7.69
N PRO A 29 17.51 3.08 8.30
CA PRO A 29 16.10 2.73 8.41
C PRO A 29 15.31 3.87 9.08
N SER A 30 14.32 4.41 8.38
CA SER A 30 13.36 5.34 8.97
C SER A 30 12.24 4.53 9.61
N THR A 31 11.90 4.85 10.85
CA THR A 31 10.67 4.37 11.48
C THR A 31 9.54 5.34 11.11
N PRO A 32 8.33 4.85 10.75
CA PRO A 32 7.19 5.74 10.55
C PRO A 32 6.94 6.62 11.77
N SER A 33 6.49 7.86 11.55
CA SER A 33 6.39 8.89 12.59
C SER A 33 5.47 8.53 13.77
N ASP A 34 4.54 7.62 13.52
CA ASP A 34 3.50 7.10 14.40
C ASP A 34 3.79 5.69 14.94
N ALA A 35 4.94 5.10 14.60
CA ALA A 35 5.26 3.70 14.93
C ALA A 35 5.32 3.39 16.44
N GLN A 36 5.46 4.40 17.29
CA GLN A 36 5.53 4.24 18.74
C GLN A 36 4.14 4.17 19.40
N THR A 37 3.08 4.55 18.70
CA THR A 37 1.70 4.50 19.22
C THR A 37 0.87 3.57 18.34
N PRO A 38 0.19 2.55 18.90
CA PRO A 38 -0.76 1.75 18.15
C PRO A 38 -1.81 2.69 17.52
N CYS A 39 -1.86 2.68 16.19
CA CYS A 39 -2.84 3.44 15.42
C CYS A 39 -3.37 2.57 14.28
N ASP A 40 -4.61 2.82 13.91
CA ASP A 40 -5.31 2.05 12.87
C ASP A 40 -4.82 2.43 11.46
N SER A 41 -4.08 3.53 11.32
CA SER A 41 -3.48 3.98 10.06
C SER A 41 -2.07 4.49 10.30
N GLN A 42 -1.11 3.95 9.56
CA GLN A 42 0.30 4.24 9.69
C GLN A 42 0.91 4.77 8.39
N CYS A 43 1.42 6.00 8.36
CA CYS A 43 1.99 6.55 7.12
C CYS A 43 3.37 5.94 6.82
N LEU A 44 3.49 5.20 5.72
CA LEU A 44 4.73 4.53 5.32
C LEU A 44 5.53 5.33 4.28
N VAL A 45 4.83 6.00 3.36
CA VAL A 45 5.43 6.81 2.31
C VAL A 45 4.62 8.10 2.16
N ASP A 46 5.32 9.24 2.25
CA ASP A 46 4.75 10.56 1.97
C ASP A 46 5.64 11.28 0.94
N ARG A 47 5.24 11.20 -0.32
CA ARG A 47 5.97 11.74 -1.47
C ARG A 47 4.98 12.39 -2.44
N SER A 48 5.45 13.36 -3.22
CA SER A 48 4.66 14.03 -4.26
C SER A 48 4.14 13.08 -5.35
N GLU A 49 4.81 11.96 -5.55
CA GLU A 49 4.49 10.97 -6.56
C GLU A 49 3.38 10.02 -6.10
N PHE A 50 3.35 9.69 -4.81
CA PHE A 50 2.35 8.83 -4.19
C PHE A 50 2.49 8.83 -2.66
N GLN A 51 1.38 8.54 -1.99
CA GLN A 51 1.31 8.29 -0.55
C GLN A 51 0.88 6.84 -0.32
N VAL A 52 1.40 6.24 0.75
CA VAL A 52 1.03 4.89 1.19
C VAL A 52 0.84 4.86 2.69
N ASP A 53 -0.38 4.51 3.10
CA ASP A 53 -0.70 4.20 4.49
C ASP A 53 -0.84 2.68 4.67
N LEU A 54 -0.36 2.16 5.81
CA LEU A 54 -0.71 0.83 6.28
C LEU A 54 -1.88 0.96 7.25
N ARG A 55 -3.05 0.48 6.84
CA ARG A 55 -4.26 0.49 7.65
C ARG A 55 -4.54 -0.88 8.23
N ARG A 56 -4.96 -0.92 9.49
CA ARG A 56 -5.29 -2.13 10.24
C ARG A 56 -6.74 -2.05 10.69
N VAL A 57 -7.51 -3.07 10.34
CA VAL A 57 -8.95 -3.15 10.62
C VAL A 57 -9.23 -4.36 11.49
N GLN A 58 -9.94 -4.14 12.60
CA GLN A 58 -10.49 -5.18 13.47
C GLN A 58 -11.93 -4.81 13.83
N GLY A 59 -12.88 -5.73 13.63
CA GLY A 59 -14.30 -5.41 13.65
C GLY A 59 -14.75 -4.78 12.34
N ARG A 60 -15.61 -3.76 12.41
CA ARG A 60 -16.09 -2.97 11.26
C ARG A 60 -15.52 -1.57 11.37
N ASP A 61 -14.93 -1.08 10.28
CA ASP A 61 -14.37 0.26 10.14
C ASP A 61 -14.97 0.94 8.90
N GLU A 62 -15.46 2.16 9.06
CA GLU A 62 -16.16 2.92 8.03
C GLU A 62 -15.30 4.09 7.59
N TRP A 63 -14.98 4.15 6.30
CA TRP A 63 -14.12 5.18 5.74
C TRP A 63 -14.94 6.14 4.89
N THR A 64 -14.86 7.42 5.23
CA THR A 64 -15.24 8.49 4.31
C THR A 64 -14.03 8.79 3.42
N LEU A 65 -14.21 8.66 2.12
CA LEU A 65 -13.16 8.89 1.13
C LEU A 65 -13.16 10.35 0.69
N ASP A 66 -12.00 10.79 0.21
CA ASP A 66 -11.68 12.18 -0.15
C ASP A 66 -11.69 12.41 -1.67
N HIS A 67 -12.54 11.66 -2.38
CA HIS A 67 -12.67 11.71 -3.84
C HIS A 67 -11.37 11.43 -4.61
N ARG A 68 -10.44 10.67 -4.01
CA ARG A 68 -9.24 10.18 -4.68
C ARG A 68 -9.40 8.73 -5.09
N CYS A 69 -8.76 8.38 -6.20
CA CYS A 69 -8.60 6.98 -6.56
C CYS A 69 -7.64 6.31 -5.58
N ARG A 70 -8.06 5.18 -5.01
CA ARG A 70 -7.27 4.42 -4.03
C ARG A 70 -7.00 3.01 -4.54
N ILE A 71 -5.82 2.51 -4.22
CA ILE A 71 -5.43 1.12 -4.47
C ILE A 71 -5.22 0.48 -3.12
N LEU A 72 -6.09 -0.48 -2.76
CA LEU A 72 -5.99 -1.21 -1.51
C LEU A 72 -5.38 -2.58 -1.79
N THR A 73 -4.21 -2.87 -1.21
CA THR A 73 -3.55 -4.19 -1.31
C THR A 73 -3.53 -4.85 0.07
N VAL A 74 -4.14 -6.02 0.18
CA VAL A 74 -4.14 -6.80 1.43
C VAL A 74 -2.78 -7.44 1.64
N VAL A 75 -2.14 -7.12 2.75
CA VAL A 75 -0.81 -7.65 3.11
C VAL A 75 -0.85 -8.63 4.28
N GLN A 76 -1.96 -8.66 5.03
CA GLN A 76 -2.18 -9.63 6.11
C GLN A 76 -3.68 -9.80 6.38
N GLY A 77 -4.07 -11.02 6.74
CA GLY A 77 -5.42 -11.33 7.18
C GLY A 77 -6.43 -11.40 6.05
N GLU A 78 -7.70 -11.31 6.43
CA GLU A 78 -8.85 -11.42 5.54
C GLU A 78 -10.03 -10.61 6.09
N GLY A 79 -10.98 -10.29 5.22
CA GLY A 79 -12.17 -9.51 5.56
C GLY A 79 -13.06 -9.28 4.35
N THR A 80 -13.98 -8.35 4.50
CA THR A 80 -14.91 -7.93 3.43
C THR A 80 -14.85 -6.42 3.28
N LEU A 81 -14.82 -5.96 2.05
CA LEU A 81 -15.04 -4.57 1.67
C LEU A 81 -16.46 -4.44 1.14
N GLU A 82 -17.24 -3.54 1.73
CA GLU A 82 -18.60 -3.19 1.29
C GLU A 82 -18.57 -1.80 0.65
N VAL A 83 -19.09 -1.69 -0.59
CA VAL A 83 -19.24 -0.43 -1.33
C VAL A 83 -20.60 -0.42 -2.00
N ASP A 84 -21.43 0.59 -1.75
CA ASP A 84 -22.78 0.74 -2.33
C ASP A 84 -23.65 -0.53 -2.23
N GLY A 85 -23.57 -1.23 -1.09
CA GLY A 85 -24.27 -2.50 -0.84
C GLY A 85 -23.74 -3.70 -1.60
N THR A 86 -22.56 -3.58 -2.23
CA THR A 86 -21.84 -4.68 -2.88
C THR A 86 -20.65 -5.10 -2.03
N ASP A 87 -20.58 -6.39 -1.75
CA ASP A 87 -19.48 -6.97 -0.97
C ASP A 87 -18.37 -7.54 -1.87
N CYS A 88 -17.13 -7.33 -1.44
CA CYS A 88 -15.93 -7.88 -2.04
C CYS A 88 -15.08 -8.56 -0.96
N GLU A 89 -14.85 -9.86 -1.10
CA GLU A 89 -13.95 -10.59 -0.22
C GLU A 89 -12.50 -10.11 -0.40
N LEU A 90 -11.83 -9.89 0.73
CA LEU A 90 -10.44 -9.47 0.83
C LEU A 90 -9.63 -10.57 1.51
N SER A 91 -8.52 -10.95 0.90
CA SER A 91 -7.56 -11.91 1.44
C SER A 91 -6.15 -11.53 1.00
N ILE A 92 -5.12 -12.04 1.68
CA ILE A 92 -3.73 -11.69 1.42
C ILE A 92 -3.35 -11.78 -0.07
N GLY A 93 -2.68 -10.74 -0.58
CA GLY A 93 -2.30 -10.60 -1.98
C GLY A 93 -3.40 -10.05 -2.89
N ARG A 94 -4.65 -9.96 -2.42
CA ARG A 94 -5.73 -9.32 -3.17
C ARG A 94 -5.52 -7.81 -3.23
N THR A 95 -5.77 -7.24 -4.41
CA THR A 95 -5.75 -5.79 -4.63
C THR A 95 -7.07 -5.36 -5.24
N VAL A 96 -7.62 -4.26 -4.72
CA VAL A 96 -8.84 -3.62 -5.24
C VAL A 96 -8.58 -2.15 -5.51
N ILE A 97 -9.26 -1.61 -6.51
CA ILE A 97 -9.20 -0.20 -6.88
C ILE A 97 -10.54 0.42 -6.48
N LEU A 98 -10.48 1.49 -5.69
CA LEU A 98 -11.62 2.33 -5.36
C LEU A 98 -11.56 3.57 -6.25
N PRO A 99 -12.50 3.73 -7.19
CA PRO A 99 -12.57 4.96 -7.99
C PRO A 99 -12.86 6.18 -7.12
N ALA A 100 -12.42 7.35 -7.58
CA ALA A 100 -12.68 8.65 -6.94
C ALA A 100 -14.17 8.99 -6.73
N ALA A 101 -15.07 8.32 -7.47
CA ALA A 101 -16.51 8.49 -7.33
C ALA A 101 -17.10 7.80 -6.09
N VAL A 102 -16.35 6.89 -5.46
CA VAL A 102 -16.77 6.23 -4.22
C VAL A 102 -16.58 7.20 -3.07
N GLU A 103 -17.65 7.46 -2.32
CA GLU A 103 -17.63 8.39 -1.19
C GLU A 103 -17.41 7.68 0.15
N GLN A 104 -17.94 6.47 0.29
CA GLN A 104 -17.90 5.71 1.53
C GLN A 104 -17.66 4.23 1.26
N VAL A 105 -16.89 3.61 2.14
CA VAL A 105 -16.68 2.16 2.15
C VAL A 105 -16.68 1.66 3.58
N ALA A 106 -17.05 0.39 3.78
CA ALA A 106 -16.88 -0.29 5.06
C ALA A 106 -15.96 -1.49 4.89
N LEU A 107 -14.93 -1.59 5.72
CA LEU A 107 -14.10 -2.79 5.84
C LEU A 107 -14.47 -3.54 7.11
N THR A 108 -14.66 -4.84 7.00
CA THR A 108 -14.96 -5.71 8.15
C THR A 108 -13.97 -6.86 8.22
N SER A 109 -13.43 -7.12 9.41
CA SER A 109 -12.59 -8.29 9.68
C SER A 109 -12.76 -8.79 11.11
N GLN A 110 -12.95 -10.11 11.26
CA GLN A 110 -13.09 -10.73 12.59
C GLN A 110 -11.73 -11.07 13.23
N HIS A 111 -10.73 -11.35 12.40
CA HIS A 111 -9.41 -11.84 12.84
C HIS A 111 -8.27 -10.85 12.59
N GLY A 112 -8.61 -9.64 12.13
CA GLY A 112 -7.66 -8.61 11.75
C GLY A 112 -7.35 -8.64 10.26
N LEU A 113 -7.31 -7.46 9.67
CA LEU A 113 -6.98 -7.22 8.27
C LEU A 113 -5.96 -6.08 8.22
N ALA A 114 -4.91 -6.22 7.41
CA ALA A 114 -3.98 -5.13 7.14
C ALA A 114 -3.92 -4.86 5.63
N VAL A 115 -4.14 -3.61 5.25
CA VAL A 115 -4.15 -3.15 3.86
C VAL A 115 -3.18 -2.00 3.66
N LEU A 116 -2.47 -2.02 2.54
CA LEU A 116 -1.77 -0.84 2.03
C LEU A 116 -2.77 -0.01 1.24
N ASP A 117 -2.96 1.24 1.64
CA ASP A 117 -3.82 2.23 1.00
C ASP A 117 -2.93 3.22 0.23
N SER A 118 -2.80 2.98 -1.07
CA SER A 118 -1.95 3.78 -1.97
C SER A 118 -2.80 4.76 -2.78
N HIS A 119 -2.38 6.02 -2.81
CA HIS A 119 -3.08 7.08 -3.52
C HIS A 119 -2.12 8.19 -3.96
N LEU A 120 -2.60 9.08 -4.84
CA LEU A 120 -1.90 10.32 -5.15
C LEU A 120 -2.11 11.34 -4.01
N PRO A 121 -1.16 12.26 -3.77
CA PRO A 121 -1.28 13.29 -2.73
C PRO A 121 -2.45 14.26 -2.89
#